data_AF-A0A1H8GBM5-F1
#
_entry.id   AF-A0A1H8GBM5-F1
#
_cell.length_a   1.000
_cell.length_b   1.000
_cell.length_c   1.000
_cell.angle_alpha   90.00
_cell.angle_beta   90.00
_cell.angle_gamma   90.00
#
_symmetry.space_group_name_H-M   'P 1'
#
loop_
_entity.id
_entity.type
_entity.pdbx_description
1 polymer ?
#
loop_
_entity_poly.entity_id
_entity_poly.type
_entity_poly.pdbx_seq_one_letter_code
_entity_poly.pdbx_strand_id
1 'polypeptide(L)'
;MTETRTNAPSLRHVPLPALGSGLLIAGLFAYGLHAFFISGPAMRDAARAYLERTIADEDRDVCGTFGIRSTDTAFTACRRELAIVRQKQVYRDNAAAQGVL
;
A
#
# COMPACT_ATOMS: atom_id res chain seq x y z
N MET A 1 24.77 46.81 -52.96
CA MET A 1 24.89 45.53 -52.23
C MET A 1 24.35 45.75 -50.82
N THR A 2 23.18 45.22 -50.52
CA THR A 2 22.53 45.32 -49.20
C THR A 2 22.50 43.94 -48.57
N GLU A 3 23.25 43.77 -47.50
CA GLU A 3 23.41 42.52 -46.78
C GLU A 3 22.20 42.30 -45.86
N THR A 4 21.32 41.39 -46.24
CA THR A 4 20.19 40.95 -45.42
C THR A 4 20.70 40.10 -44.26
N ARG A 5 20.79 40.69 -43.06
CA ARG A 5 21.04 39.94 -41.82
C ARG A 5 19.81 39.09 -41.48
N THR A 6 19.91 37.81 -41.78
CA THR A 6 18.95 36.79 -41.38
C THR A 6 19.04 36.58 -39.87
N ASN A 7 18.12 37.19 -39.11
CA ASN A 7 17.94 36.86 -37.69
C ASN A 7 17.31 35.46 -37.60
N ALA A 8 18.15 34.43 -37.52
CA ALA A 8 17.69 33.10 -37.17
C ALA A 8 17.14 33.13 -35.73
N PRO A 9 15.93 32.61 -35.47
CA PRO A 9 15.41 32.53 -34.12
C PRO A 9 16.32 31.61 -33.31
N SER A 10 16.93 32.17 -32.26
CA SER A 10 17.72 31.38 -31.32
C SER A 10 16.80 30.35 -30.67
N LEU A 11 16.99 29.08 -31.02
CA LEU A 11 16.46 27.98 -30.23
C LEU A 11 17.04 28.15 -28.82
N ARG A 12 16.15 28.55 -27.90
CA ARG A 12 16.41 28.68 -26.46
C ARG A 12 17.32 27.53 -26.03
N HIS A 13 18.56 27.86 -25.70
CA HIS A 13 19.46 26.94 -25.03
C HIS A 13 18.87 26.67 -23.65
N VAL A 14 18.06 25.62 -23.55
CA VAL A 14 17.65 25.09 -22.25
C VAL A 14 18.94 24.52 -21.65
N PRO A 15 19.45 25.08 -20.55
CA PRO A 15 20.71 24.60 -19.99
C PRO A 15 20.54 23.13 -19.62
N LEU A 16 21.47 22.26 -20.04
CA LEU A 16 21.49 20.83 -19.71
C LEU A 16 21.12 20.50 -18.25
N PRO A 17 21.56 21.24 -17.22
CA PRO A 17 21.13 20.99 -15.84
C PRO A 17 19.61 21.16 -15.61
N ALA A 18 18.94 22.07 -16.34
CA ALA A 18 17.49 22.21 -16.28
C ALA A 18 16.75 21.04 -16.94
N LEU A 19 17.29 20.49 -18.03
CA LEU A 19 16.77 19.26 -18.66
C LEU A 19 16.96 18.04 -17.75
N GLY A 20 18.14 17.89 -17.15
CA GLY A 20 18.40 16.81 -16.19
C GLY A 20 17.47 16.87 -14.98
N SER A 21 17.27 18.06 -14.42
CA SER A 21 16.35 18.27 -13.29
C SER A 21 14.90 17.96 -13.68
N GLY A 22 14.47 18.40 -14.87
CA GLY A 22 13.12 18.10 -15.39
C GLY A 22 12.88 16.60 -15.58
N LEU A 23 13.87 15.88 -16.13
CA LEU A 23 13.78 14.42 -16.32
C LEU A 23 13.74 13.67 -15.00
N LEU A 24 14.52 14.09 -14.00
CA LEU A 24 14.48 13.48 -12.67
C LEU A 24 13.11 13.67 -12.01
N ILE A 25 12.57 14.89 -12.07
CA ILE A 25 11.24 15.17 -11.54
C ILE A 25 10.18 14.32 -12.26
N ALA A 26 10.20 14.29 -13.59
CA ALA A 26 9.28 13.47 -14.38
C ALA A 26 9.40 11.98 -14.03
N GLY A 27 10.63 11.48 -13.83
CA GLY A 27 10.89 10.11 -13.42
C GLY A 27 10.32 9.79 -12.03
N LEU A 28 10.51 10.68 -11.05
CA LEU A 28 9.95 10.52 -9.71
C LEU A 28 8.42 10.54 -9.73
N PHE A 29 7.82 11.42 -10.52
CA PHE A 29 6.36 11.46 -10.70
C PHE A 29 5.85 10.19 -11.37
N ALA A 30 6.46 9.75 -12.46
CA ALA A 30 6.07 8.52 -13.15
C ALA A 30 6.18 7.30 -12.22
N TYR A 31 7.27 7.20 -11.46
CA TYR A 31 7.47 6.15 -10.48
C TYR A 31 6.42 6.20 -9.36
N GLY A 32 6.16 7.39 -8.81
CA GLY A 32 5.14 7.60 -7.77
C GLY A 32 3.74 7.21 -8.26
N LEU A 33 3.38 7.60 -9.47
CA LEU A 33 2.11 7.21 -10.10
C LEU A 33 2.03 5.70 -10.30
N HIS A 34 3.10 5.07 -10.79
CA HIS A 34 3.15 3.62 -10.95
C HIS A 34 3.00 2.90 -9.60
N ALA A 35 3.74 3.33 -8.58
CA ALA A 35 3.65 2.77 -7.25
C ALA A 35 2.25 2.95 -6.63
N PHE A 36 1.61 4.11 -6.83
CA PHE A 36 0.30 4.40 -6.26
C PHE A 36 -0.85 3.69 -6.98
N PHE A 37 -0.83 3.65 -8.31
CA PHE A 37 -1.94 3.14 -9.11
C PHE A 37 -1.80 1.67 -9.52
N ILE A 38 -0.58 1.12 -9.51
CA ILE A 38 -0.33 -0.25 -9.99
C ILE A 38 0.16 -1.13 -8.83
N SER A 39 1.32 -0.82 -8.25
CA SER A 39 1.91 -1.66 -7.20
C SER A 39 1.12 -1.60 -5.89
N GLY A 40 0.61 -0.43 -5.52
CA GLY A 40 -0.14 -0.20 -4.29
C GLY A 40 -1.39 -1.08 -4.17
N PRO A 41 -2.32 -1.05 -5.16
CA PRO A 41 -3.49 -1.92 -5.17
C PRO A 41 -3.12 -3.40 -5.12
N ALA A 42 -2.16 -3.84 -5.95
CA ALA A 42 -1.71 -5.23 -5.97
C ALA A 42 -1.14 -5.69 -4.62
N MET A 43 -0.35 -4.84 -3.96
CA MET A 43 0.18 -5.14 -2.62
C MET A 43 -0.92 -5.17 -1.56
N ARG A 44 -1.91 -4.28 -1.63
CA ARG A 44 -3.06 -4.27 -0.71
C ARG A 44 -3.89 -5.54 -0.86
N ASP A 45 -4.14 -5.99 -2.08
CA ASP A 45 -4.91 -7.20 -2.33
C ASP A 45 -4.13 -8.45 -1.89
N ALA A 46 -2.82 -8.50 -2.14
CA ALA A 46 -1.96 -9.55 -1.61
C ALA A 46 -1.96 -9.59 -0.08
N ALA A 47 -1.86 -8.42 0.56
CA ALA A 47 -1.91 -8.30 2.02
C ALA A 47 -3.27 -8.73 2.60
N ARG A 48 -4.38 -8.39 1.93
CA ARG A 48 -5.72 -8.85 2.33
C ARG A 48 -5.84 -10.37 2.24
N ALA A 49 -5.43 -10.95 1.11
CA ALA A 49 -5.46 -12.40 0.94
C ALA A 49 -4.56 -13.12 1.94
N TYR A 50 -3.41 -12.55 2.29
CA TYR A 50 -2.54 -13.08 3.33
C TYR A 50 -3.18 -13.00 4.73
N LEU A 51 -3.81 -11.85 5.05
CA LEU A 51 -4.51 -11.64 6.31
C LEU A 51 -5.68 -12.63 6.47
N GLU A 52 -6.48 -12.84 5.44
CA GLU A 52 -7.60 -13.80 5.47
C GLU A 52 -7.13 -15.23 5.74
N ARG A 53 -6.02 -15.65 5.12
CA ARG A 53 -5.42 -16.96 5.37
C ARG A 53 -4.92 -17.08 6.81
N THR A 54 -4.18 -16.07 7.28
CA THR A 54 -3.67 -16.02 8.65
C THR A 54 -4.81 -16.10 9.67
N ILE A 55 -5.89 -15.34 9.47
CA ILE A 55 -7.09 -15.38 10.32
C ILE A 55 -7.71 -16.77 10.31
N ALA A 56 -7.83 -17.40 9.14
CA ALA A 56 -8.41 -18.73 9.02
C ALA A 56 -7.55 -19.83 9.66
N ASP A 57 -6.22 -19.67 9.65
CA ASP A 57 -5.28 -20.54 10.35
C ASP A 57 -5.36 -20.35 11.87
N GLU A 58 -5.36 -19.09 12.35
CA GLU A 58 -5.54 -18.75 13.77
C GLU A 58 -6.88 -19.28 14.29
N ASP A 59 -7.96 -19.08 13.55
CA ASP A 59 -9.29 -19.57 13.88
C ASP A 59 -9.30 -21.10 14.06
N ARG A 60 -8.61 -21.83 13.18
CA ARG A 60 -8.48 -23.29 13.27
C ARG A 60 -7.64 -23.72 14.47
N ASP A 61 -6.52 -23.05 14.70
CA ASP A 61 -5.60 -23.37 15.78
C ASP A 61 -6.26 -23.12 17.15
N VAL A 62 -6.74 -21.88 17.37
CA VAL A 62 -7.32 -21.47 18.65
C VAL A 62 -8.60 -22.23 18.94
N CYS A 63 -9.55 -22.33 18.01
CA CYS A 63 -10.76 -23.14 18.26
C CYS A 63 -10.43 -24.63 18.43
N GLY A 64 -9.41 -25.12 17.72
CA GLY A 64 -8.89 -26.47 17.86
C GLY A 64 -8.34 -26.77 19.25
N THR A 65 -7.71 -25.80 19.93
CA THR A 65 -7.27 -25.97 21.32
C THR A 65 -8.43 -26.23 22.29
N PHE A 66 -9.62 -25.72 21.97
CA PHE A 66 -10.85 -25.98 22.72
C PHE A 66 -11.58 -27.26 22.26
N GLY A 67 -10.96 -28.05 21.38
CA GLY A 67 -11.53 -29.26 20.81
C GLY A 67 -12.59 -29.03 19.73
N ILE A 68 -12.77 -27.78 19.25
CA ILE A 68 -13.76 -27.40 18.25
C ILE A 68 -13.13 -27.52 16.86
N ARG A 69 -13.66 -28.41 16.02
CA ARG A 69 -13.19 -28.61 14.65
C ARG A 69 -13.88 -27.66 13.68
N SER A 70 -13.25 -27.41 12.53
CA SER A 70 -13.81 -26.53 11.49
C SER A 70 -15.15 -26.99 10.91
N THR A 71 -15.47 -28.28 11.05
CA THR A 71 -16.74 -28.89 10.63
C THR A 71 -17.86 -28.73 11.65
N ASP A 72 -17.54 -28.32 12.88
CA ASP A 72 -18.51 -28.26 13.97
C ASP A 72 -19.33 -26.97 13.89
N THR A 73 -20.62 -27.04 14.24
CA THR A 73 -21.50 -25.85 14.29
C THR A 73 -21.00 -24.80 15.29
N ALA A 74 -20.32 -25.23 16.35
CA ALA A 74 -19.70 -24.37 17.36
C ALA A 74 -18.50 -23.57 16.82
N PHE A 75 -17.90 -23.98 15.70
CA PHE A 75 -16.75 -23.29 15.10
C PHE A 75 -17.10 -21.87 14.68
N THR A 76 -18.28 -21.66 14.12
CA THR A 76 -18.76 -20.32 13.72
C THR A 76 -18.88 -19.38 14.93
N ALA A 77 -19.33 -19.89 16.07
CA ALA A 77 -19.42 -19.10 17.30
C ALA A 77 -18.02 -18.76 17.85
N CYS A 78 -17.12 -19.75 17.91
CA CYS A 78 -15.74 -19.54 18.35
C CYS A 78 -15.03 -18.47 17.50
N ARG A 79 -15.10 -18.58 16.17
CA ARG A 79 -14.52 -17.59 15.24
C ARG A 79 -15.08 -16.19 15.41
N ARG A 80 -16.37 -16.08 15.72
CA ARG A 80 -17.02 -14.79 15.97
C ARG A 80 -16.45 -14.12 17.22
N GLU A 81 -16.24 -14.87 18.30
CA GLU A 81 -15.62 -14.34 19.51
C GLU A 81 -14.16 -13.94 19.27
N LEU A 82 -13.40 -14.71 18.50
CA LEU A 82 -12.03 -14.33 18.11
C LEU A 82 -12.00 -13.05 17.27
N ALA A 83 -13.00 -12.82 16.40
CA ALA A 83 -13.12 -11.55 15.69
C ALA A 83 -13.32 -10.36 16.64
N ILE A 84 -14.12 -10.52 17.71
CA ILE A 84 -14.32 -9.50 18.74
C ILE A 84 -13.02 -9.25 19.51
N VAL A 85 -12.28 -10.30 19.86
CA VAL A 85 -10.97 -10.17 20.53
C VAL A 85 -9.97 -9.40 19.66
N ARG A 86 -9.86 -9.74 18.38
CA ARG A 86 -9.01 -9.03 17.41
C ARG A 86 -9.40 -7.57 17.28
N GLN A 87 -10.70 -7.25 17.23
CA GLN A 87 -11.16 -5.85 17.23
C GLN A 87 -10.70 -5.08 18.47
N LYS A 88 -10.78 -5.70 19.66
CA LYS A 88 -10.29 -5.09 20.91
C LYS A 88 -8.76 -4.93 20.93
N GLN A 89 -8.02 -5.87 20.35
CA GLN A 89 -6.57 -5.74 20.19
C GLN A 89 -6.22 -4.55 19.31
N VAL A 90 -6.84 -4.43 18.12
CA VAL A 90 -6.64 -3.28 17.23
C VAL A 90 -6.93 -1.95 17.93
N TYR A 91 -7.99 -1.88 18.72
CA TYR A 91 -8.29 -0.67 19.51
C TYR A 91 -7.15 -0.33 20.49
N ARG A 92 -6.64 -1.33 21.21
CA ARG A 92 -5.52 -1.14 22.16
C ARG A 92 -4.23 -0.74 21.44
N ASP A 93 -3.91 -1.39 20.32
CA ASP A 93 -2.70 -1.09 19.55
C ASP A 93 -2.76 0.33 18.97
N ASN A 94 -3.93 0.78 18.52
CA ASN A 94 -4.13 2.14 18.07
C ASN A 94 -3.99 3.15 19.22
N ALA A 95 -4.55 2.86 20.39
CA ALA A 95 -4.38 3.70 21.58
C ALA A 95 -2.89 3.77 22.01
N ALA A 96 -2.17 2.65 21.91
CA ALA A 96 -0.73 2.58 22.15
C ALA A 96 0.06 3.49 21.21
N ALA A 97 -0.23 3.39 19.91
CA ALA A 97 0.43 4.18 18.88
C ALA A 97 0.16 5.69 19.04
N GLN A 98 -0.97 6.05 19.66
CA GLN A 98 -1.34 7.42 20.00
C GLN A 98 -0.79 7.89 21.36
N GLY A 99 -0.14 7.00 22.13
CA GLY A 99 0.43 7.31 23.45
C GLY A 99 -0.61 7.48 24.56
N VAL A 100 -1.78 6.87 24.43
CA VAL A 100 -2.93 7.02 25.35
C VAL A 100 -3.12 5.79 26.27
N LEU A 101 -2.15 4.86 26.28
CA LEU A 101 -2.15 3.68 27.15
C LEU A 101 -1.41 3.91 28.47
#